data_AF-A0A0F9VUV0-F1
#
_entry.id   AF-A0A0F9VUV0-F1
#
_cell.length_a   1.000
_cell.length_b   1.000
_cell.length_c   1.000
_cell.angle_alpha   90.00
_cell.angle_beta   90.00
_cell.angle_gamma   90.00
#
_symmetry.space_group_name_H-M   'P 1'
#
loop_
_entity.id
_entity.type
_entity.pdbx_description
1 polymer ?
#
loop_
_entity_poly.entity_id
_entity_poly.type
_entity_poly.pdbx_seq_one_letter_code
_entity_poly.pdbx_strand_id
1 'polypeptide(L)'
;MSRTPANPNHKSPFVIEGYKDLGWQNGWTPIWDDTRETSKLVGYEGQDEFNACKKAEHKKRDVDNSSHLFRGTDNIVICDECKHFSHYDCSD
;
A
#
# COMPACT_ATOMS: atom_id res chain seq x y z
N MET A 1 10.32 11.54 -18.68
CA MET A 1 10.21 10.43 -17.72
C MET A 1 8.72 10.28 -17.39
N SER A 2 8.01 9.44 -18.15
CA SER A 2 6.57 9.27 -17.99
C SER A 2 6.32 8.43 -16.75
N ARG A 3 5.79 9.04 -15.67
CA ARG A 3 5.32 8.31 -14.50
C ARG A 3 4.12 7.47 -14.95
N THR A 4 4.32 6.17 -15.12
CA THR A 4 3.22 5.26 -15.41
C THR A 4 2.22 5.38 -14.26
N PRO A 5 0.95 5.74 -14.52
CA PRO A 5 -0.04 5.82 -13.46
C PRO A 5 -0.19 4.44 -12.82
N ALA A 6 -0.23 4.39 -11.49
CA ALA A 6 -0.57 3.17 -10.76
C ALA A 6 -1.91 2.64 -11.30
N ASN A 7 -1.91 1.41 -11.81
CA ASN A 7 -3.11 0.79 -12.35
C ASN A 7 -4.08 0.54 -11.19
N PRO A 8 -5.27 1.17 -11.16
CA PRO A 8 -6.22 1.05 -10.04
C PRO A 8 -6.84 -0.34 -9.90
N ASN A 9 -6.62 -1.24 -10.87
CA ASN A 9 -7.07 -2.63 -10.82
C ASN A 9 -5.96 -3.62 -10.43
N HIS A 10 -4.79 -3.14 -10.00
CA HIS A 10 -3.71 -4.00 -9.56
C HIS A 10 -3.95 -4.50 -8.13
N LYS A 11 -4.91 -5.41 -7.94
CA LYS A 11 -4.96 -6.20 -6.72
C LYS A 11 -3.71 -7.08 -6.68
N SER A 12 -2.92 -6.96 -5.61
CA SER A 12 -1.75 -7.80 -5.42
C SER A 12 -2.19 -9.27 -5.44
N PRO A 13 -1.60 -10.16 -6.25
CA PRO A 13 -1.88 -11.60 -6.14
C PRO A 13 -1.31 -12.18 -4.84
N PHE A 14 -0.55 -11.40 -4.09
CA PHE A 14 -0.04 -11.75 -2.78
C PHE A 14 -1.16 -11.64 -1.75
N VAL A 15 -1.73 -12.77 -1.36
CA VAL A 15 -2.68 -12.86 -0.26
C VAL A 15 -1.98 -13.56 0.88
N ILE A 16 -1.67 -12.80 1.94
CA ILE A 16 -1.20 -13.38 3.20
C ILE A 16 -2.44 -13.72 4.01
N GLU A 17 -2.71 -15.01 4.18
CA GLU A 17 -3.89 -15.46 4.92
C GLU A 17 -3.90 -14.85 6.34
N GLY A 18 -5.01 -14.21 6.69
CA GLY A 18 -5.17 -13.54 7.98
C GLY A 18 -4.59 -12.12 8.06
N TYR A 19 -4.08 -11.55 6.95
CA TYR A 19 -3.64 -10.15 6.90
C TYR A 19 -4.42 -9.36 5.86
N LYS A 20 -4.67 -8.09 6.19
CA LYS A 20 -5.31 -7.12 5.30
C LYS A 20 -4.28 -6.51 4.35
N ASP A 21 -4.56 -6.56 3.06
CA ASP A 21 -3.82 -5.81 2.06
C ASP A 21 -4.19 -4.32 2.14
N LEU A 22 -3.20 -3.47 2.43
CA LEU A 22 -3.34 -2.00 2.37
C LEU A 22 -2.96 -1.45 0.99
N GLY A 23 -2.51 -2.30 0.07
CA GLY A 23 -2.08 -1.91 -1.27
C GLY A 23 -0.70 -1.24 -1.30
N TRP A 24 -0.45 -0.56 -2.42
CA TRP A 24 0.84 0.06 -2.73
C TRP A 24 0.98 1.45 -2.12
N GLN A 25 1.95 1.66 -1.23
CA GLN A 25 2.22 2.96 -0.60
C GLN A 25 2.46 4.08 -1.63
N ASN A 26 3.16 3.78 -2.73
CA ASN A 26 3.41 4.73 -3.81
C ASN A 26 2.25 4.83 -4.83
N GLY A 27 1.23 4.00 -4.70
CA GLY A 27 0.12 3.87 -5.64
C GLY A 27 -1.25 3.81 -4.98
N TRP A 28 -1.37 4.28 -3.74
CA TRP A 28 -2.63 4.21 -3.01
C TRP A 28 -3.72 4.97 -3.75
N THR A 29 -4.92 4.39 -3.75
CA THR A 29 -6.08 4.98 -4.40
C THR A 29 -6.48 6.26 -3.66
N PRO A 30 -6.49 7.43 -4.33
CA PRO A 30 -6.93 8.66 -3.71
C PRO A 30 -8.43 8.60 -3.41
N ILE A 31 -8.80 9.02 -2.20
CA ILE A 31 -10.19 9.18 -1.76
C ILE A 31 -10.56 10.65 -1.99
N TRP A 32 -11.57 10.85 -2.85
CA TRP A 32 -12.10 12.16 -3.18
C TRP A 32 -13.41 12.40 -2.43
N ASP A 33 -13.56 13.59 -1.87
CA ASP A 33 -14.82 14.09 -1.35
C ASP A 33 -15.49 14.96 -2.43
N ASP A 34 -16.54 14.41 -3.05
CA ASP A 34 -17.33 15.04 -4.11
C ASP A 34 -18.57 15.79 -3.58
N THR A 35 -18.67 15.99 -2.26
CA THR A 35 -19.81 16.69 -1.63
C THR A 35 -19.78 18.21 -1.83
N ARG A 36 -18.76 18.76 -2.51
CA ARG A 36 -18.54 20.19 -2.76
C ARG A 36 -18.48 20.48 -4.26
N GLU A 37 -18.67 21.74 -4.65
CA GLU A 37 -18.50 22.23 -6.04
C GLU A 37 -17.12 21.93 -6.66
N THR A 38 -16.16 21.47 -5.86
CA THR A 38 -14.84 20.99 -6.29
C THR A 38 -14.49 19.71 -5.54
N SER A 39 -14.13 18.65 -6.26
CA SER A 39 -13.64 17.40 -5.68
C SER A 39 -12.36 17.68 -4.90
N LYS A 40 -12.36 17.39 -3.60
CA LYS A 40 -11.19 17.58 -2.73
C LYS A 40 -10.58 16.23 -2.36
N LEU A 41 -9.27 16.08 -2.51
CA LEU A 41 -8.54 14.93 -1.97
C LEU A 41 -8.62 14.95 -0.44
N VAL A 42 -9.20 13.91 0.16
CA VAL A 42 -9.34 13.78 1.62
C VAL A 42 -8.40 12.75 2.22
N GLY A 43 -7.86 11.84 1.42
CA GLY A 43 -6.89 10.85 1.87
C GLY A 43 -6.61 9.81 0.81
N TYR A 44 -6.03 8.70 1.22
CA TYR A 44 -5.75 7.56 0.37
C TYR A 44 -6.21 6.27 1.07
N GLU A 45 -6.75 5.33 0.30
CA GLU A 45 -7.21 4.04 0.82
C GLU A 45 -6.03 3.27 1.45
N GLY A 46 -6.20 2.75 2.67
CA GLY A 46 -5.15 2.03 3.42
C GLY A 46 -4.11 2.92 4.12
N GLN A 47 -4.04 4.22 3.80
CA GLN A 47 -3.08 5.13 4.40
C GLN A 47 -3.34 5.40 5.89
N ASP A 48 -4.61 5.48 6.31
CA ASP A 48 -4.96 5.76 7.71
C ASP A 48 -4.51 4.63 8.64
N GLU A 49 -4.74 3.38 8.23
CA GLU A 49 -4.30 2.18 8.95
C GLU A 49 -2.76 2.08 9.01
N PHE A 50 -2.10 2.36 7.89
CA PHE A 50 -0.64 2.43 7.87
C PHE A 50 -0.09 3.51 8.82
N ASN A 51 -0.71 4.70 8.83
CA ASN A 51 -0.32 5.79 9.72
C ASN A 51 -0.60 5.46 11.19
N ALA A 52 -1.72 4.79 11.49
CA ALA A 52 -2.04 4.32 12.83
C ALA A 52 -1.00 3.31 13.32
N CYS A 53 -0.63 2.33 12.48
CA CYS A 53 0.46 1.39 12.75
C CYS A 53 1.81 2.09 12.95
N LYS A 54 2.12 3.10 12.14
CA LYS A 54 3.33 3.90 12.28
C LYS A 54 3.35 4.69 13.58
N LYS A 55 2.22 5.28 13.98
CA LYS A 55 2.05 6.04 15.22
C LYS A 55 2.11 5.15 16.46
N ALA A 56 1.68 3.90 16.35
CA ALA A 56 1.80 2.91 17.41
C ALA A 56 3.20 2.27 17.49
N GLU A 57 4.13 2.67 16.61
CA GLU A 57 5.52 2.19 16.57
C GLU A 57 5.64 0.66 16.49
N HIS A 58 4.64 0.01 15.90
CA HIS A 58 4.63 -1.45 15.78
C HIS A 58 5.82 -1.94 14.95
N LYS A 59 6.35 -3.09 15.36
CA LYS A 59 7.42 -3.77 14.62
C LYS A 59 6.87 -4.23 13.27
N LYS A 60 7.51 -3.74 12.23
CA LYS A 60 7.26 -4.10 10.84
C LYS A 60 8.36 -5.06 10.39
N ARG A 61 7.99 -6.07 9.60
CA ARG A 61 8.94 -6.98 8.96
C ARG A 61 8.84 -6.84 7.46
N ASP A 62 9.99 -6.70 6.83
CA ASP A 62 10.14 -6.64 5.39
C ASP A 62 10.21 -8.09 4.88
N VAL A 63 9.37 -8.41 3.91
CA VAL A 63 9.37 -9.69 3.22
C VAL A 63 9.84 -9.45 1.80
N ASP A 64 10.95 -10.09 1.47
CA ASP A 64 11.47 -10.14 0.12
C ASP A 64 10.48 -10.93 -0.75
N ASN A 65 9.95 -10.26 -1.78
CA ASN A 65 9.05 -10.88 -2.74
C ASN A 65 9.78 -11.25 -4.06
N SER A 66 11.12 -11.21 -4.07
CA SER A 66 11.93 -11.48 -5.26
C SER A 66 11.71 -12.89 -5.82
N SER A 67 11.21 -13.82 -4.98
CA SER A 67 10.91 -15.21 -5.37
C SER A 67 9.57 -15.37 -6.12
N HIS A 68 8.64 -14.41 -6.03
CA HIS A 68 7.29 -14.55 -6.61
C HIS A 68 7.08 -13.68 -7.85
N LEU A 69 7.95 -13.80 -8.87
CA LEU A 69 7.74 -13.42 -10.28
C LEU A 69 7.23 -12.00 -10.60
N PHE A 70 6.98 -11.15 -9.60
CA PHE A 70 6.58 -9.77 -9.76
C PHE A 70 7.83 -8.93 -9.94
N ARG A 71 7.77 -8.00 -10.89
CA ARG A 71 8.91 -7.28 -11.44
C ARG A 71 9.80 -6.66 -10.34
N GLY A 72 10.88 -7.35 -9.99
CA GLY A 72 12.20 -6.82 -9.65
C GLY A 72 12.40 -5.97 -8.39
N THR A 73 11.36 -5.34 -7.81
CA THR A 73 11.54 -4.31 -6.74
C THR A 73 10.34 -4.19 -5.78
N ASP A 74 9.43 -5.17 -5.77
CA ASP A 74 8.30 -5.19 -4.82
C ASP A 74 8.79 -5.57 -3.42
N ASN A 75 8.73 -4.63 -2.49
CA ASN A 75 9.02 -4.87 -1.09
C ASN A 75 7.71 -4.88 -0.30
N ILE A 76 7.49 -5.94 0.48
CA ILE A 76 6.28 -6.11 1.27
C ILE A 76 6.58 -5.83 2.72
N VAL A 77 5.88 -4.87 3.31
CA VAL A 77 5.98 -4.55 4.74
C VAL A 77 4.80 -5.16 5.44
N ILE A 78 5.04 -6.06 6.37
CA ILE A 78 4.01 -6.71 7.18
C ILE A 78 4.07 -6.16 8.60
N CYS A 79 2.91 -5.81 9.16
CA CYS A 79 2.74 -5.60 10.58
C CYS A 79 1.96 -6.77 11.19
N ASP A 80 2.59 -7.50 12.09
CA ASP A 80 1.99 -8.66 12.77
C ASP A 80 0.97 -8.27 13.85
N GLU A 81 1.12 -7.08 14.42
CA GLU A 81 0.22 -6.55 15.46
C GLU A 81 -1.08 -6.04 14.85
N CYS A 82 -1.00 -5.28 13.75
CA CYS A 82 -2.19 -4.79 13.04
C CYS A 82 -2.76 -5.79 12.04
N LYS A 83 -2.09 -6.93 11.82
CA LYS A 83 -2.46 -7.93 10.81
C LYS A 83 -2.74 -7.31 9.44
N HIS A 84 -1.81 -6.49 8.97
CA HIS A 84 -1.89 -5.89 7.64
C HIS A 84 -0.53 -5.90 6.94
N PHE A 85 -0.55 -5.81 5.62
CA PHE A 85 0.65 -5.65 4.82
C PHE A 85 0.45 -4.54 3.78
N SER A 86 1.55 -3.91 3.39
CA SER A 86 1.57 -2.92 2.32
C SER A 86 2.77 -3.14 1.43
N HIS A 87 2.63 -2.73 0.17
CA HIS A 87 3.67 -2.83 -0.84
C HIS A 87 4.37 -1.49 -0.99
N TYR A 88 5.68 -1.48 -1.21
CA TYR A 88 6.38 -0.29 -1.66
C TYR A 88 7.42 -0.65 -2.71
N ASP A 89 7.56 0.26 -3.67
CA ASP A 89 8.59 0.15 -4.70
C ASP A 89 9.82 0.92 -4.21
N CYS A 90 10.95 0.22 -4.09
CA CYS A 90 12.25 0.86 -3.97
C CYS A 90 12.78 1.09 -5.39
N SER A 91 12.33 2.17 -6.01
CA SER A 91 12.96 2.65 -7.24
C SER A 91 14.30 3.27 -6.86
N ASP A 92 15.40 2.66 -7.30
CA ASP A 92 16.75 3.27 -7.35
C ASP A 92 16.74 4.55 -8.21
#